data_AF-C0NBA8-F1
#
_entry.id   AF-C0NBA8-F1
#
_cell.length_a   1.000
_cell.length_b   1.000
_cell.length_c   1.000
_cell.angle_alpha   90.00
_cell.angle_beta   90.00
_cell.angle_gamma   90.00
#
_symmetry.space_group_name_H-M   'P 1'
#
loop_
_entity.id
_entity.type
_entity.pdbx_description
1 polymer ?
#
loop_
_entity_poly.entity_id
_entity_poly.type
_entity_poly.pdbx_seq_one_letter_code
_entity_poly.pdbx_strand_id
1 'polypeptide(L)'
;MNNLATDSKPTEDATTRVVTFHPFHLLSHVGKAINTALPDLKVSTPYETTWQKCLETVSGSLTGLDRKISIDPPIPALRKRDLRNQALQQVQAQASFDASTSLTKPIRLQYDTNQVPLPTLPSPQMKQRAKENAQPFLPYKEPYPVVIPAALESQNLATITAKVILEGVDDSSKVETFEKAVMLFNTGAQQTIISADVLSAGFRDYLENDPIHNPYRLEGGLGCRVQCTAHIEFTNNYIRLCTVALVVDRSAIPNTRSGIIFGQKGCLDSICYKSVPAKFLQGQGDDVWGDIIVDRYIDPDGEIVMC
;
A
#
# COMPACT_ATOMS: atom_id res chain seq x y z
N MET A 1 20.14 39.60 42.62
CA MET A 1 19.88 40.50 41.47
C MET A 1 20.19 39.75 40.18
N ASN A 2 19.16 39.60 39.35
CA ASN A 2 19.12 39.42 37.90
C ASN A 2 20.33 38.82 37.16
N ASN A 3 20.12 37.67 36.51
CA ASN A 3 19.79 37.62 35.07
C ASN A 3 19.72 36.14 34.64
N LEU A 4 18.51 35.57 34.59
CA LEU A 4 18.27 34.36 33.80
C LEU A 4 18.26 34.79 32.34
N ALA A 5 19.31 34.37 31.61
CA ALA A 5 19.39 34.48 30.17
C ALA A 5 18.21 33.73 29.54
N THR A 6 17.28 34.48 28.97
CA THR A 6 16.26 33.93 28.08
C THR A 6 16.88 33.77 26.71
N ASP A 7 17.11 32.51 26.37
CA ASP A 7 17.60 32.02 25.10
C ASP A 7 16.64 32.47 24.00
N SER A 8 17.07 33.49 23.25
CA SER A 8 16.29 34.10 22.18
C SER A 8 16.41 33.21 20.96
N LYS A 9 15.40 32.34 20.77
CA LYS A 9 15.22 31.62 19.50
C LYS A 9 15.09 32.66 18.38
N PRO A 10 15.91 32.58 17.31
CA PRO A 10 15.82 33.51 16.21
C PRO A 10 14.50 33.26 15.46
N THR A 11 13.67 34.31 15.42
CA THR A 11 12.57 34.43 14.47
C THR A 11 13.17 34.47 13.07
N GLU A 12 13.24 33.32 12.40
CA GLU A 12 13.48 33.24 10.97
C GLU A 12 12.46 34.14 10.26
N ASP A 13 12.95 35.20 9.64
CA ASP A 13 12.23 36.02 8.70
C ASP A 13 11.60 35.09 7.65
N ALA A 14 10.27 34.96 7.72
CA ALA A 14 9.48 34.28 6.71
C ALA A 14 9.61 35.10 5.41
N THR A 15 10.65 34.81 4.64
CA THR A 15 10.89 35.40 3.33
C THR A 15 9.64 35.20 2.48
N THR A 16 8.87 36.27 2.30
CA THR A 16 7.65 36.26 1.49
C THR A 16 8.00 35.79 0.10
N ARG A 17 7.63 34.54 -0.23
CA ARG A 17 7.91 33.95 -1.54
C ARG A 17 7.01 34.61 -2.58
N VAL A 18 7.55 35.63 -3.25
CA VAL A 18 6.85 36.29 -4.38
C VAL A 18 7.01 35.42 -5.63
N VAL A 19 5.89 35.12 -6.27
CA VAL A 19 5.83 34.34 -7.51
C VAL A 19 5.21 35.17 -8.61
N THR A 20 5.85 35.20 -9.78
CA THR A 20 5.37 35.95 -10.94
C THR A 20 4.51 35.05 -11.83
N PHE A 21 3.29 35.47 -12.10
CA PHE A 21 2.35 34.76 -12.97
C PHE A 21 1.80 35.67 -14.05
N HIS A 22 1.51 35.06 -15.22
CA HIS A 22 0.59 35.69 -16.16
C HIS A 22 -0.82 35.77 -15.51
N PRO A 23 -1.58 36.88 -15.67
CA PRO A 23 -2.89 37.05 -15.04
C PRO A 23 -3.85 35.88 -15.26
N PHE A 24 -3.88 35.31 -16.46
CA PHE A 24 -4.65 34.09 -16.77
C PHE A 24 -4.40 32.93 -15.80
N HIS A 25 -3.13 32.63 -15.50
CA HIS A 25 -2.80 31.52 -14.61
C HIS A 25 -3.21 31.80 -13.17
N LEU A 26 -2.97 33.02 -12.70
CA LEU A 26 -3.40 33.45 -11.37
C LEU A 26 -4.92 33.32 -11.22
N LEU A 27 -5.69 33.87 -12.16
CA LEU A 27 -7.15 33.77 -12.17
C LEU A 27 -7.63 32.32 -12.28
N SER A 28 -6.94 31.45 -13.02
CA SER A 28 -7.26 30.03 -13.09
C SER A 28 -7.06 29.31 -11.75
N HIS A 29 -5.96 29.59 -11.04
CA HIS A 29 -5.72 29.03 -9.70
C HIS A 29 -6.78 29.51 -8.70
N VAL A 30 -7.09 30.81 -8.69
CA VAL A 30 -8.14 31.39 -7.85
C VAL A 30 -9.50 30.76 -8.18
N GLY A 31 -9.87 30.65 -9.45
CA GLY A 31 -11.12 30.04 -9.88
C GLY A 31 -11.27 28.58 -9.46
N LYS A 32 -10.19 27.78 -9.57
CA LYS A 32 -10.18 26.40 -9.06
C LYS A 32 -10.39 26.35 -7.55
N ALA A 33 -9.70 27.21 -6.81
CA ALA A 33 -9.82 27.26 -5.36
C ALA A 33 -11.24 27.66 -4.91
N ILE A 34 -11.85 28.65 -5.57
CA ILE A 34 -13.24 29.04 -5.34
C ILE A 34 -14.17 27.85 -5.61
N ASN A 35 -14.04 27.19 -6.76
CA ASN A 35 -14.90 26.06 -7.12
C ASN A 35 -14.78 24.87 -6.15
N THR A 36 -13.58 24.59 -5.63
CA THR A 36 -13.39 23.56 -4.60
C THR A 36 -14.01 23.96 -3.26
N ALA A 37 -13.91 25.23 -2.88
CA ALA A 37 -14.39 25.73 -1.59
C ALA A 37 -15.90 26.02 -1.57
N LEU A 38 -16.45 26.43 -2.70
CA LEU A 38 -17.79 26.98 -2.89
C LEU A 38 -18.38 26.49 -4.23
N PRO A 39 -18.61 25.18 -4.41
CA PRO A 39 -19.03 24.61 -5.70
C PRO A 39 -20.40 25.13 -6.18
N ASP A 40 -21.25 25.59 -5.26
CA ASP A 40 -22.59 26.09 -5.57
C ASP A 40 -22.64 27.60 -5.82
N LEU A 41 -21.52 28.32 -5.63
CA LEU A 41 -21.48 29.76 -5.85
C LEU A 41 -21.64 30.08 -7.34
N LYS A 42 -22.72 30.81 -7.66
CA LYS A 42 -23.00 31.29 -9.02
C LYS A 42 -23.02 32.81 -9.03
N VAL A 43 -22.46 33.38 -10.09
CA VAL A 43 -22.40 34.82 -10.31
C VAL A 43 -23.04 35.11 -11.67
N SER A 44 -23.94 36.09 -11.74
CA SER A 44 -24.53 36.57 -12.98
C SER A 44 -23.85 37.87 -13.43
N THR A 45 -23.63 38.00 -14.73
CA THR A 45 -23.08 39.22 -15.34
C THR A 45 -23.78 39.44 -16.68
N PRO A 46 -23.96 40.69 -17.15
CA PRO A 46 -24.50 40.96 -18.48
C PRO A 46 -23.70 40.26 -19.59
N TYR A 47 -24.36 39.91 -20.70
CA TYR A 47 -23.71 39.27 -21.85
C TYR A 47 -22.57 40.14 -22.42
N GLU A 48 -22.82 41.45 -22.55
CA GLU A 48 -21.79 42.44 -22.91
C GLU A 48 -21.29 43.12 -21.63
N THR A 49 -20.02 42.90 -21.28
CA THR A 49 -19.42 43.41 -20.05
C THR A 49 -17.91 43.58 -20.24
N THR A 50 -17.23 44.15 -19.24
CA THR A 50 -15.77 44.33 -19.24
C THR A 50 -15.10 43.38 -18.27
N TRP A 51 -13.82 43.04 -18.51
CA TRP A 51 -13.05 42.17 -17.61
C TRP A 51 -12.99 42.74 -16.19
N GLN A 52 -12.86 44.06 -16.06
CA GLN A 52 -12.89 44.73 -14.76
C GLN A 52 -14.24 44.49 -14.06
N LYS A 53 -15.36 44.65 -14.77
CA LYS A 53 -16.68 44.43 -14.17
C LYS A 53 -16.90 42.98 -13.77
N CYS A 54 -16.41 42.01 -14.54
CA CYS A 54 -16.41 40.60 -14.16
C CYS A 54 -15.63 40.36 -12.86
N LEU A 55 -14.41 40.90 -12.75
CA LEU A 55 -13.57 40.74 -11.56
C LEU A 55 -14.21 41.38 -10.32
N GLU A 56 -14.79 42.58 -10.45
CA GLU A 56 -15.54 43.24 -9.39
C GLU A 56 -16.76 42.43 -8.95
N THR A 57 -17.49 41.84 -9.90
CA THR A 57 -18.69 41.04 -9.60
C THR A 57 -18.31 39.77 -8.83
N VAL A 58 -17.25 39.07 -9.27
CA VAL A 58 -16.72 37.90 -8.56
C VAL A 58 -16.19 38.31 -7.19
N SER A 59 -15.38 39.37 -7.10
CA SER A 59 -14.86 39.87 -5.81
C SER A 59 -15.97 40.25 -4.85
N GLY A 60 -17.03 40.91 -5.32
CA GLY A 60 -18.20 41.25 -4.52
C GLY A 60 -18.92 40.01 -3.98
N SER A 61 -19.05 38.96 -4.80
CA SER A 61 -19.68 37.69 -4.38
C SER A 61 -18.86 36.91 -3.33
N LEU A 62 -17.56 37.22 -3.20
CA LEU A 62 -16.65 36.59 -2.25
C LEU A 62 -16.44 37.41 -0.97
N THR A 63 -17.15 38.53 -0.82
CA THR A 63 -17.02 39.41 0.35
C THR A 63 -17.28 38.62 1.64
N GLY A 64 -16.34 38.67 2.59
CA GLY A 64 -16.42 37.92 3.85
C GLY A 64 -15.99 36.45 3.76
N LEU A 65 -15.63 35.95 2.58
CA LEU A 65 -15.16 34.59 2.33
C LEU A 65 -13.66 34.57 2.01
N ASP A 66 -12.86 35.32 2.77
CA ASP A 66 -11.42 35.38 2.59
C ASP A 66 -10.76 34.08 3.07
N ARG A 67 -10.28 33.27 2.11
CA ARG A 67 -9.63 31.99 2.36
C ARG A 67 -8.21 32.02 1.80
N LYS A 68 -7.26 31.58 2.61
CA LYS A 68 -5.87 31.42 2.17
C LYS A 68 -5.80 30.35 1.08
N ILE A 69 -5.12 30.68 -0.01
CA ILE A 69 -4.78 29.74 -1.08
C ILE A 69 -3.26 29.70 -1.25
N SER A 70 -2.72 28.52 -1.56
CA SER A 70 -1.35 28.41 -2.06
C SER A 70 -1.36 28.51 -3.58
N ILE A 71 -0.43 29.27 -4.14
CA ILE A 71 -0.21 29.35 -5.58
C ILE A 71 1.14 28.70 -5.87
N ASP A 72 1.10 27.48 -6.39
CA ASP A 72 2.32 26.76 -6.73
C ASP A 72 2.93 27.33 -8.00
N PRO A 73 4.25 27.66 -8.00
CA PRO A 73 4.91 28.23 -9.16
C PRO A 73 4.75 27.31 -10.39
N PRO A 74 4.66 27.88 -11.60
CA PRO A 74 4.56 27.07 -12.80
C PRO A 74 5.83 26.22 -12.93
N ILE A 75 5.67 24.93 -13.24
CA ILE A 75 6.80 24.04 -13.51
C ILE A 75 7.59 24.63 -14.69
N PRO A 76 8.88 24.97 -14.52
CA PRO A 76 9.69 25.52 -15.61
C PRO A 76 9.62 24.62 -16.85
N ALA A 77 9.57 25.22 -18.05
CA ALA A 77 9.42 24.47 -19.31
C ALA A 77 10.50 23.38 -19.48
N LEU A 78 11.73 23.67 -19.04
CA LEU A 78 12.83 22.71 -18.97
C LEU A 78 12.47 21.50 -18.09
N ARG A 79 12.04 21.75 -16.84
CA ARG A 79 11.62 20.69 -15.92
C ARG A 79 10.44 19.89 -16.47
N LYS A 80 9.50 20.53 -17.16
CA LYS A 80 8.37 19.84 -17.82
C LYS A 80 8.85 18.92 -18.96
N ARG A 81 9.86 19.35 -19.74
CA ARG A 81 10.50 18.50 -20.75
C ARG A 81 11.27 17.34 -20.12
N ASP A 82 12.01 17.59 -19.05
CA ASP A 82 12.76 16.55 -18.34
C ASP A 82 11.81 15.49 -17.77
N LEU A 83 10.72 15.91 -17.12
CA LEU A 83 9.69 15.01 -16.62
C LEU A 83 9.03 14.20 -17.74
N ARG A 84 8.77 14.84 -18.90
CA ARG A 84 8.23 14.14 -20.08
C ARG A 84 9.23 13.10 -20.61
N ASN A 85 10.51 13.45 -20.69
CA ASN A 85 11.55 12.54 -21.16
C ASN A 85 11.74 11.36 -20.20
N GLN A 86 11.70 11.61 -18.89
CA GLN A 86 11.70 10.57 -17.86
C GLN A 86 10.50 9.63 -17.99
N ALA A 87 9.29 10.19 -18.17
CA ALA A 87 8.09 9.39 -18.38
C ALA A 87 8.16 8.53 -19.66
N LEU A 88 8.69 9.08 -20.76
CA LEU A 88 8.89 8.33 -22.01
C LEU A 88 9.93 7.20 -21.86
N GLN A 89 11.04 7.47 -21.15
CA GLN A 89 12.04 6.44 -20.84
C GLN A 89 11.45 5.32 -19.99
N GLN A 90 10.58 5.63 -19.02
CA GLN A 90 9.88 4.62 -18.22
C GLN A 90 8.95 3.75 -19.06
N VAL A 91 8.18 4.34 -19.98
CA VAL A 91 7.30 3.58 -20.89
C VAL A 91 8.11 2.67 -21.82
N GLN A 92 9.24 3.16 -22.35
CA GLN A 92 10.13 2.35 -23.19
C GLN A 92 10.77 1.21 -22.40
N ALA A 93 11.23 1.47 -21.17
CA ALA A 93 11.76 0.44 -20.29
C ALA A 93 10.70 -0.63 -20.00
N GLN A 94 9.44 -0.23 -19.77
CA GLN A 94 8.29 -1.13 -19.58
C GLN A 94 7.99 -2.02 -20.79
N ALA A 95 8.12 -1.50 -22.02
CA ALA A 95 7.88 -2.26 -23.25
C ALA A 95 8.92 -3.37 -23.49
N SER A 96 10.13 -3.21 -22.96
CA SER A 96 11.22 -4.20 -23.03
C SER A 96 11.24 -5.21 -21.88
N PHE A 97 10.17 -5.32 -21.08
CA PHE A 97 10.12 -6.29 -19.98
C PHE A 97 9.91 -7.72 -20.48
N ASP A 98 10.95 -8.53 -20.36
CA ASP A 98 10.80 -9.98 -20.30
C ASP A 98 10.20 -10.37 -18.94
N ALA A 99 9.02 -10.96 -18.96
CA ALA A 99 8.28 -11.38 -17.77
C ALA A 99 8.98 -12.46 -16.90
N SER A 100 10.18 -12.91 -17.29
CA SER A 100 10.88 -14.05 -16.66
C SER A 100 11.95 -13.67 -15.64
N THR A 101 12.41 -12.43 -15.57
CA THR A 101 13.38 -12.03 -14.52
C THR A 101 12.65 -11.70 -13.23
N SER A 102 12.97 -12.42 -12.17
CA SER A 102 12.45 -12.24 -10.81
C SER A 102 12.73 -10.82 -10.30
N LEU A 103 11.81 -9.90 -10.56
CA LEU A 103 11.87 -8.50 -10.10
C LEU A 103 11.49 -8.43 -8.63
N THR A 104 12.17 -9.19 -7.79
CA THR A 104 11.93 -9.23 -6.35
C THR A 104 13.26 -9.09 -5.63
N LYS A 105 13.31 -8.19 -4.65
CA LYS A 105 14.42 -8.10 -3.71
C LYS A 105 13.91 -8.31 -2.29
N PRO A 106 14.65 -9.05 -1.46
CA PRO A 106 14.31 -9.16 -0.05
C PRO A 106 14.53 -7.83 0.65
N ILE A 107 13.74 -7.58 1.69
CA ILE A 107 14.06 -6.54 2.67
C ILE A 107 15.27 -6.97 3.51
N ARG A 108 15.94 -6.01 4.12
CA ARG A 108 16.97 -6.28 5.12
C ARG A 108 16.34 -6.86 6.38
N LEU A 109 17.02 -7.80 7.01
CA LEU A 109 16.69 -8.36 8.32
C LEU A 109 17.87 -8.09 9.26
N GLN A 110 17.61 -7.62 10.47
CA GLN A 110 18.64 -7.24 11.46
C GLN A 110 18.84 -8.27 12.58
N TYR A 111 18.22 -9.44 12.46
CA TYR A 111 18.27 -10.52 13.44
C TYR A 111 18.39 -11.88 12.74
N ASP A 112 18.73 -12.91 13.51
CA ASP A 112 18.84 -14.28 13.00
C ASP A 112 17.46 -14.92 12.81
N THR A 113 17.07 -15.12 11.55
CA THR A 113 15.79 -15.73 11.16
C THR A 113 15.67 -17.19 11.58
N ASN A 114 16.78 -17.87 11.85
CA ASN A 114 16.74 -19.26 12.33
C ASN A 114 16.12 -19.36 13.72
N GLN A 115 16.13 -18.27 14.50
CA GLN A 115 15.56 -18.22 15.84
C GLN A 115 14.04 -17.99 15.84
N VAL A 116 13.44 -17.62 14.70
CA VAL A 116 11.99 -17.42 14.59
C VAL A 116 11.31 -18.79 14.73
N PRO A 117 10.43 -19.02 15.70
CA PRO A 117 9.77 -20.32 15.83
C PRO A 117 8.76 -20.51 14.71
N LEU A 118 8.44 -21.78 14.39
CA LEU A 118 7.25 -22.07 13.59
C LEU A 118 6.00 -21.57 14.34
N PRO A 119 4.98 -21.01 13.65
CA PRO A 119 3.72 -20.69 14.31
C PRO A 119 3.12 -21.91 14.99
N THR A 120 2.39 -21.68 16.08
CA THR A 120 1.52 -22.71 16.65
C THR A 120 0.15 -22.66 15.97
N LEU A 121 -0.55 -23.79 15.92
CA LEU A 121 -1.93 -23.81 15.45
C LEU A 121 -2.78 -22.81 16.27
N PRO A 122 -3.64 -22.02 15.60
CA PRO A 122 -4.43 -21.00 16.28
C PRO A 122 -5.50 -21.64 17.17
N SER A 123 -5.79 -20.99 18.30
CA SER A 123 -6.89 -21.38 19.17
C SER A 123 -8.25 -21.20 18.47
N PRO A 124 -9.32 -21.87 18.93
CA PRO A 124 -10.66 -21.67 18.37
C PRO A 124 -11.11 -20.21 18.38
N GLN A 125 -10.71 -19.45 19.40
CA GLN A 125 -11.00 -18.01 19.51
C GLN A 125 -10.25 -17.20 18.45
N MET A 126 -8.97 -17.47 18.23
CA MET A 126 -8.17 -16.83 17.17
C MET A 126 -8.75 -17.12 15.78
N LYS A 127 -9.18 -18.37 15.53
CA LYS A 127 -9.84 -18.76 14.27
C LYS A 127 -11.14 -18.00 14.05
N GLN A 128 -11.99 -17.97 15.08
CA GLN A 128 -13.25 -17.26 15.01
C GLN A 128 -13.05 -15.77 14.73
N ARG A 129 -12.08 -15.12 15.38
CA ARG A 129 -11.75 -13.72 15.11
C ARG A 129 -11.23 -13.51 13.69
N ALA A 130 -10.33 -14.36 13.21
CA ALA A 130 -9.82 -14.28 11.83
C ALA A 130 -10.97 -14.39 10.81
N LYS A 131 -11.92 -15.30 11.07
CA LYS A 131 -13.13 -15.50 10.26
C LYS A 131 -14.04 -14.28 10.28
N GLU A 132 -14.30 -13.70 11.46
CA GLU A 132 -15.10 -12.48 11.61
C GLU A 132 -14.47 -11.29 10.90
N ASN A 133 -13.17 -11.08 11.10
CA ASN A 133 -12.42 -10.01 10.44
C ASN A 133 -12.46 -10.15 8.92
N ALA A 134 -12.45 -11.38 8.40
CA ALA A 134 -12.48 -11.62 6.96
C ALA A 134 -13.87 -11.40 6.33
N GLN A 135 -14.96 -11.40 7.11
CA GLN A 135 -16.32 -11.16 6.63
C GLN A 135 -16.65 -9.65 6.49
N PRO A 136 -17.57 -9.25 5.59
CA PRO A 136 -18.01 -10.07 4.46
C PRO A 136 -16.83 -10.34 3.53
N PHE A 137 -16.75 -11.57 3.01
CA PHE A 137 -15.84 -11.88 1.92
C PHE A 137 -16.29 -11.09 0.70
N LEU A 138 -15.57 -10.03 0.34
CA LEU A 138 -15.87 -9.30 -0.88
C LEU A 138 -15.77 -10.24 -2.10
N PRO A 139 -16.66 -10.11 -3.09
CA PRO A 139 -16.60 -10.93 -4.29
C PRO A 139 -15.24 -10.75 -4.98
N TYR A 140 -14.59 -11.87 -5.29
CA TYR A 140 -13.36 -11.88 -6.06
C TYR A 140 -13.69 -11.42 -7.49
N LYS A 141 -13.01 -10.37 -7.97
CA LYS A 141 -13.17 -9.85 -9.32
C LYS A 141 -11.95 -10.22 -10.14
N GLU A 142 -12.17 -10.90 -11.27
CA GLU A 142 -11.13 -11.15 -12.25
C GLU A 142 -11.11 -10.07 -13.34
N PRO A 143 -9.91 -9.69 -13.84
CA PRO A 143 -8.60 -10.03 -13.27
C PRO A 143 -8.37 -9.28 -11.96
N TYR A 144 -7.64 -9.88 -11.02
CA TYR A 144 -7.31 -9.22 -9.76
C TYR A 144 -6.29 -8.09 -10.02
N PRO A 145 -6.66 -6.80 -9.88
CA PRO A 145 -5.73 -5.72 -10.19
C PRO A 145 -4.69 -5.62 -9.07
N VAL A 146 -3.46 -6.03 -9.37
CA VAL A 146 -2.32 -5.75 -8.49
C VAL A 146 -1.77 -4.38 -8.88
N VAL A 147 -2.05 -3.37 -8.06
CA VAL A 147 -1.42 -2.05 -8.23
C VAL A 147 -0.05 -2.16 -7.60
N ILE A 148 1.00 -2.09 -8.41
CA ILE A 148 2.38 -2.16 -7.97
C ILE A 148 2.97 -0.74 -7.90
N PRO A 149 3.06 -0.08 -6.73
CA PRO A 149 3.69 1.24 -6.66
C PRO A 149 5.22 1.15 -6.84
N ALA A 150 5.84 0.10 -6.29
CA ALA A 150 7.30 -0.03 -6.18
C ALA A 150 8.02 -0.19 -7.52
N ALA A 151 7.36 -0.79 -8.51
CA ALA A 151 7.94 -1.00 -9.85
C ALA A 151 8.25 0.32 -10.57
N LEU A 152 7.59 1.43 -10.20
CA LEU A 152 7.81 2.71 -10.84
C LEU A 152 9.19 3.32 -10.51
N GLU A 153 9.75 3.03 -9.33
CA GLU A 153 11.00 3.66 -8.88
C GLU A 153 12.18 2.69 -8.76
N SER A 154 11.95 1.47 -8.27
CA SER A 154 13.02 0.55 -7.84
C SER A 154 13.26 -0.63 -8.79
N GLN A 155 12.44 -0.74 -9.84
CA GLN A 155 12.31 -1.89 -10.75
C GLN A 155 11.99 -3.22 -10.05
N ASN A 156 12.18 -3.35 -8.74
CA ASN A 156 11.99 -4.57 -7.98
C ASN A 156 10.86 -4.41 -6.96
N LEU A 157 10.13 -5.49 -6.73
CA LEU A 157 9.15 -5.63 -5.67
C LEU A 157 9.82 -6.05 -4.36
N ALA A 158 9.28 -5.56 -3.25
CA ALA A 158 9.66 -6.01 -1.91
C ALA A 158 9.19 -7.46 -1.70
N THR A 159 10.09 -8.29 -1.18
CA THR A 159 9.71 -9.59 -0.61
C THR A 159 10.03 -9.67 0.88
N ILE A 160 9.10 -10.25 1.61
CA ILE A 160 9.23 -10.63 3.02
C ILE A 160 9.24 -12.15 3.12
N THR A 161 9.89 -12.67 4.16
CA THR A 161 9.91 -14.11 4.47
C THR A 161 8.94 -14.36 5.61
N ALA A 162 8.28 -15.52 5.60
CA ALA A 162 7.43 -15.94 6.69
C ALA A 162 7.50 -17.44 6.93
N LYS A 163 7.28 -17.83 8.19
CA LYS A 163 6.91 -19.19 8.56
C LYS A 163 5.40 -19.26 8.62
N VAL A 164 4.78 -20.14 7.83
CA VAL A 164 3.33 -20.14 7.60
C VAL A 164 2.75 -21.53 7.86
N ILE A 165 1.59 -21.56 8.51
CA ILE A 165 0.74 -22.73 8.64
C ILE A 165 -0.59 -22.43 7.98
N LEU A 166 -1.06 -23.34 7.12
CA LEU A 166 -2.36 -23.30 6.50
C LEU A 166 -3.21 -24.50 6.94
N GLU A 167 -4.50 -24.26 7.11
CA GLU A 167 -5.50 -25.29 7.41
C GLU A 167 -6.86 -24.87 6.84
N GLY A 168 -7.83 -25.79 6.87
CA GLY A 168 -9.21 -25.46 6.57
C GLY A 168 -9.77 -24.40 7.55
N VAL A 169 -10.71 -23.58 7.08
CA VAL A 169 -11.29 -22.52 7.93
C VAL A 169 -12.00 -23.09 9.16
N ASP A 170 -12.79 -24.15 8.98
CA ASP A 170 -13.52 -24.85 10.05
C ASP A 170 -12.97 -26.28 10.29
N ASP A 171 -11.86 -26.65 9.67
CA ASP A 171 -11.29 -28.00 9.77
C ASP A 171 -9.76 -27.98 9.84
N SER A 172 -9.22 -28.79 10.73
CA SER A 172 -7.79 -28.91 11.02
C SER A 172 -7.26 -30.32 10.75
N SER A 173 -8.03 -31.16 10.06
CA SER A 173 -7.64 -32.54 9.75
C SER A 173 -6.40 -32.62 8.87
N LYS A 174 -6.17 -31.60 8.04
CA LYS A 174 -4.97 -31.44 7.20
C LYS A 174 -4.37 -30.06 7.40
N VAL A 175 -3.05 -30.05 7.50
CA VAL A 175 -2.24 -28.85 7.74
C VAL A 175 -1.10 -28.82 6.72
N GLU A 176 -0.90 -27.67 6.09
CA GLU A 176 0.24 -27.38 5.21
C GLU A 176 1.18 -26.41 5.92
N THR A 177 2.48 -26.62 5.82
CA THR A 177 3.48 -25.81 6.54
C THR A 177 4.58 -25.34 5.60
N PHE A 178 4.88 -24.04 5.67
CA PHE A 178 6.00 -23.43 4.97
C PHE A 178 7.00 -22.88 5.99
N GLU A 179 8.19 -23.50 6.09
CA GLU A 179 9.25 -22.99 6.96
C GLU A 179 9.94 -21.75 6.41
N LYS A 180 9.80 -21.48 5.10
CA LYS A 180 10.39 -20.33 4.42
C LYS A 180 9.54 -19.90 3.22
N ALA A 181 8.38 -19.30 3.49
CA ALA A 181 7.53 -18.72 2.46
C ALA A 181 8.04 -17.34 2.04
N VAL A 182 8.29 -17.13 0.74
CA VAL A 182 8.62 -15.81 0.18
C VAL A 182 7.35 -15.14 -0.33
N MET A 183 6.97 -14.01 0.29
CA MET A 183 5.74 -13.29 -0.01
C MET A 183 6.06 -11.94 -0.65
N LEU A 184 5.26 -11.51 -1.63
CA LEU A 184 5.32 -10.11 -2.06
C LEU A 184 4.69 -9.22 -1.01
N PHE A 185 5.41 -8.15 -0.65
CA PHE A 185 4.91 -7.16 0.26
C PHE A 185 4.20 -6.01 -0.48
N ASN A 186 3.08 -5.56 0.09
CA ASN A 186 2.35 -4.33 -0.27
C ASN A 186 2.11 -4.15 -1.78
N THR A 187 1.37 -5.10 -2.35
CA THR A 187 0.98 -5.09 -3.77
C THR A 187 -0.39 -4.46 -4.00
N GLY A 188 -0.97 -3.83 -2.98
CA GLY A 188 -2.36 -3.33 -3.01
C GLY A 188 -3.43 -4.43 -2.99
N ALA A 189 -3.05 -5.70 -2.87
CA ALA A 189 -4.00 -6.80 -2.77
C ALA A 189 -4.92 -6.63 -1.55
N GLN A 190 -6.22 -6.55 -1.75
CA GLN A 190 -7.25 -6.49 -0.72
C GLN A 190 -7.14 -7.61 0.34
N GLN A 191 -6.71 -8.82 -0.02
CA GLN A 191 -6.54 -9.95 0.91
C GLN A 191 -5.30 -10.76 0.52
N THR A 192 -4.80 -11.60 1.43
CA THR A 192 -3.65 -12.46 1.15
C THR A 192 -4.03 -13.53 0.13
N ILE A 193 -3.25 -13.65 -0.94
CA ILE A 193 -3.49 -14.60 -2.03
C ILE A 193 -2.34 -15.61 -2.09
N ILE A 194 -2.68 -16.89 -2.21
CA ILE A 194 -1.75 -18.00 -2.30
C ILE A 194 -2.00 -18.70 -3.64
N SER A 195 -0.97 -18.90 -4.43
CA SER A 195 -1.09 -19.67 -5.66
C SER A 195 -1.22 -21.18 -5.33
N ALA A 196 -2.15 -21.88 -5.95
CA ALA A 196 -2.40 -23.29 -5.65
C ALA A 196 -1.18 -24.18 -5.96
N ASP A 197 -0.33 -23.78 -6.91
CA ASP A 197 0.85 -24.52 -7.32
C ASP A 197 1.95 -24.58 -6.25
N VAL A 198 1.96 -23.69 -5.24
CA VAL A 198 2.88 -23.81 -4.09
C VAL A 198 2.42 -24.77 -3.01
N LEU A 199 1.17 -25.23 -3.07
CA LEU A 199 0.61 -26.18 -2.11
C LEU A 199 0.95 -27.62 -2.50
N SER A 200 1.02 -28.53 -1.52
CA SER A 200 1.16 -29.95 -1.82
C SER A 200 -0.08 -30.47 -2.56
N ALA A 201 0.08 -31.52 -3.37
CA ALA A 201 -1.03 -32.13 -4.09
C ALA A 201 -2.14 -32.62 -3.14
N GLY A 202 -1.76 -33.17 -1.97
CA GLY A 202 -2.70 -33.67 -0.97
C GLY A 202 -3.49 -32.59 -0.24
N PHE A 203 -2.93 -31.37 -0.11
CA PHE A 203 -3.64 -30.22 0.43
C PHE A 203 -4.52 -29.54 -0.62
N ARG A 204 -4.09 -29.49 -1.89
CA ARG A 204 -4.98 -29.07 -3.00
C ARG A 204 -6.22 -29.93 -3.11
N ASP A 205 -6.02 -31.25 -3.16
CA ASP A 205 -7.11 -32.24 -3.23
C ASP A 205 -8.08 -32.11 -2.05
N TYR A 206 -7.55 -31.88 -0.85
CA TYR A 206 -8.34 -31.60 0.34
C TYR A 206 -9.25 -30.38 0.15
N LEU A 207 -8.71 -29.24 -0.30
CA LEU A 207 -9.50 -28.03 -0.52
C LEU A 207 -10.51 -28.17 -1.66
N GLU A 208 -10.21 -28.96 -2.69
CA GLU A 208 -11.04 -29.12 -3.90
C GLU A 208 -12.16 -30.14 -3.73
N ASN A 209 -11.90 -31.25 -3.02
CA ASN A 209 -12.80 -32.40 -2.99
C ASN A 209 -13.52 -32.59 -1.64
N ASP A 210 -13.01 -32.09 -0.52
CA ASP A 210 -13.68 -32.28 0.78
C ASP A 210 -14.91 -31.35 0.91
N PRO A 211 -16.12 -31.88 1.14
CA PRO A 211 -17.34 -31.07 1.23
C PRO A 211 -17.33 -30.05 2.38
N ILE A 212 -16.50 -30.19 3.40
CA ILE A 212 -16.42 -29.24 4.52
C ILE A 212 -16.00 -27.83 4.06
N HIS A 213 -15.33 -27.72 2.92
CA HIS A 213 -14.89 -26.45 2.35
C HIS A 213 -15.89 -25.79 1.40
N ASN A 214 -17.03 -26.43 1.11
CA ASN A 214 -18.06 -25.86 0.23
C ASN A 214 -18.44 -24.40 0.57
N PRO A 215 -18.62 -24.00 1.84
CA PRO A 215 -18.93 -22.61 2.19
C PRO A 215 -17.80 -21.61 1.91
N TYR A 216 -16.58 -22.10 1.69
CA TYR A 216 -15.34 -21.33 1.54
C TYR A 216 -14.79 -21.32 0.11
N ARG A 217 -15.40 -22.11 -0.79
CA ARG A 217 -15.11 -22.10 -2.21
C ARG A 217 -15.73 -20.87 -2.87
N LEU A 218 -14.97 -20.24 -3.76
CA LEU A 218 -15.49 -19.21 -4.64
C LEU A 218 -16.44 -19.84 -5.67
N GLU A 219 -17.44 -19.07 -6.09
CA GLU A 219 -18.31 -19.46 -7.20
C GLU A 219 -17.49 -19.82 -8.44
N GLY A 220 -17.93 -20.86 -9.16
CA GLY A 220 -17.22 -21.37 -10.33
C GLY A 220 -15.94 -22.16 -10.04
N GLY A 221 -15.61 -22.42 -8.77
CA GLY A 221 -14.40 -23.18 -8.40
C GLY A 221 -13.10 -22.37 -8.58
N LEU A 222 -13.19 -21.04 -8.67
CA LEU A 222 -12.04 -20.16 -8.93
C LEU A 222 -11.02 -20.08 -7.79
N GLY A 223 -11.36 -20.63 -6.61
CA GLY A 223 -10.46 -20.67 -5.47
C GLY A 223 -11.15 -21.10 -4.18
N CYS A 224 -10.38 -21.25 -3.11
CA CYS A 224 -10.87 -21.63 -1.78
C CYS A 224 -10.23 -20.77 -0.69
N ARG A 225 -11.01 -20.36 0.31
CA ARG A 225 -10.48 -19.69 1.50
C ARG A 225 -9.87 -20.71 2.46
N VAL A 226 -8.76 -20.32 3.09
CA VAL A 226 -8.03 -21.12 4.07
C VAL A 226 -7.66 -20.27 5.28
N GLN A 227 -7.56 -20.89 6.44
CA GLN A 227 -6.99 -20.26 7.62
C GLN A 227 -5.47 -20.18 7.43
N CYS A 228 -4.89 -19.02 7.75
CA CYS A 228 -3.47 -18.74 7.60
C CYS A 228 -2.92 -18.16 8.91
N THR A 229 -1.99 -18.87 9.53
CA THR A 229 -1.24 -18.39 10.69
C THR A 229 0.22 -18.24 10.32
N ALA A 230 0.80 -17.07 10.56
CA ALA A 230 2.14 -16.75 10.08
C ALA A 230 2.98 -15.99 11.12
N HIS A 231 4.27 -16.31 11.13
CA HIS A 231 5.31 -15.48 11.72
C HIS A 231 6.06 -14.80 10.58
N ILE A 232 5.87 -13.49 10.44
CA ILE A 232 6.36 -12.72 9.30
C ILE A 232 7.58 -11.92 9.72
N GLU A 233 8.65 -12.07 8.95
CA GLU A 233 9.95 -11.48 9.25
C GLU A 233 10.06 -10.08 8.63
N PHE A 234 10.10 -9.07 9.49
CA PHE A 234 10.35 -7.67 9.12
C PHE A 234 11.78 -7.26 9.48
N THR A 235 12.19 -6.04 9.19
CA THR A 235 13.58 -5.63 9.37
C THR A 235 14.05 -5.69 10.82
N ASN A 236 13.24 -5.19 11.75
CA ASN A 236 13.59 -5.09 13.17
C ASN A 236 13.11 -6.27 14.01
N ASN A 237 12.03 -6.93 13.61
CA ASN A 237 11.42 -8.01 14.39
C ASN A 237 10.56 -8.92 13.49
N TYR A 238 10.17 -10.08 13.99
CA TYR A 238 9.07 -10.83 13.40
C TYR A 238 7.76 -10.49 14.12
N ILE A 239 6.64 -10.57 13.39
CA ILE A 239 5.30 -10.42 13.97
C ILE A 239 4.48 -11.67 13.80
N ARG A 240 3.42 -11.81 14.60
CA ARG A 240 2.48 -12.93 14.55
C ARG A 240 1.18 -12.47 13.92
N LEU A 241 0.66 -13.19 12.93
CA LEU A 241 -0.64 -12.92 12.33
C LEU A 241 -1.48 -14.19 12.21
N CYS A 242 -2.79 -14.01 12.27
CA CYS A 242 -3.79 -15.03 12.04
C CYS A 242 -4.93 -14.44 11.21
N THR A 243 -5.13 -14.96 10.00
CA THR A 243 -6.05 -14.39 9.01
C THR A 243 -6.67 -15.47 8.14
N VAL A 244 -7.57 -15.09 7.24
CA VAL A 244 -8.10 -15.94 6.17
C VAL A 244 -7.46 -15.52 4.85
N ALA A 245 -6.76 -16.45 4.21
CA ALA A 245 -6.15 -16.26 2.90
C ALA A 245 -7.03 -16.89 1.80
N LEU A 246 -6.77 -16.50 0.55
CA LEU A 246 -7.42 -17.06 -0.63
C LEU A 246 -6.42 -17.87 -1.46
N VAL A 247 -6.72 -19.15 -1.68
CA VAL A 247 -6.02 -20.02 -2.62
C VAL A 247 -6.68 -19.94 -3.99
N VAL A 248 -5.95 -19.57 -5.04
CA VAL A 248 -6.42 -19.53 -6.43
C VAL A 248 -5.46 -20.25 -7.35
N ASP A 249 -5.93 -20.63 -8.53
CA ASP A 249 -5.04 -21.08 -9.58
C ASP A 249 -4.01 -19.99 -9.95
N ARG A 250 -2.81 -20.41 -10.33
CA ARG A 250 -1.73 -19.51 -10.72
C ARG A 250 -2.14 -18.60 -11.89
N SER A 251 -3.01 -19.05 -12.80
CA SER A 251 -3.52 -18.26 -13.91
C SER A 251 -4.37 -17.06 -13.50
N ALA A 252 -4.99 -17.09 -12.31
CA ALA A 252 -5.79 -16.00 -11.77
C ALA A 252 -4.92 -14.89 -11.12
N ILE A 253 -3.63 -15.14 -10.92
CA ILE A 253 -2.69 -14.17 -10.35
C ILE A 253 -2.04 -13.37 -11.47
N PRO A 254 -1.94 -12.02 -11.37
CA PRO A 254 -1.27 -11.21 -12.38
C PRO A 254 0.15 -11.70 -12.69
N ASN A 255 0.50 -11.64 -13.98
CA ASN A 255 1.74 -12.18 -14.53
C ASN A 255 1.95 -13.67 -14.26
N THR A 256 0.89 -14.42 -13.93
CA THR A 256 0.95 -15.85 -13.59
C THR A 256 2.02 -16.13 -12.53
N ARG A 257 2.07 -15.33 -11.47
CA ARG A 257 3.10 -15.47 -10.44
C ARG A 257 2.78 -16.65 -9.52
N SER A 258 3.76 -17.51 -9.30
CA SER A 258 3.74 -18.52 -8.23
C SER A 258 4.19 -17.89 -6.91
N GLY A 259 3.55 -18.24 -5.80
CA GLY A 259 3.90 -17.77 -4.47
C GLY A 259 2.74 -17.14 -3.69
N ILE A 260 3.11 -16.41 -2.64
CA ILE A 260 2.16 -15.70 -1.78
C ILE A 260 2.24 -14.19 -2.04
N ILE A 261 1.08 -13.53 -2.03
CA ILE A 261 0.92 -12.08 -2.09
C ILE A 261 0.34 -11.64 -0.74
N PHE A 262 1.10 -10.83 -0.01
CA PHE A 262 0.68 -10.31 1.29
C PHE A 262 -0.40 -9.23 1.11
N GLY A 263 -1.57 -9.47 1.71
CA GLY A 263 -2.74 -8.64 1.51
C GLY A 263 -2.91 -7.49 2.49
N GLN A 264 -3.93 -6.67 2.24
CA GLN A 264 -4.34 -5.56 3.09
C GLN A 264 -5.17 -6.06 4.27
N LYS A 265 -6.32 -6.69 4.00
CA LYS A 265 -7.30 -7.12 5.00
C LYS A 265 -6.75 -8.24 5.89
N GLY A 266 -6.79 -8.02 7.20
CA GLY A 266 -6.28 -8.95 8.22
C GLY A 266 -4.76 -9.15 8.17
N CYS A 267 -4.03 -8.23 7.53
CA CYS A 267 -2.59 -8.31 7.31
C CYS A 267 -1.98 -6.90 7.40
N LEU A 268 -1.79 -6.18 6.29
CA LEU A 268 -1.19 -4.82 6.35
C LEU A 268 -2.02 -3.83 7.16
N ASP A 269 -3.34 -3.98 7.21
CA ASP A 269 -4.24 -3.15 8.03
C ASP A 269 -3.99 -3.29 9.54
N SER A 270 -3.28 -4.34 9.94
CA SER A 270 -2.98 -4.67 11.33
C SER A 270 -1.58 -4.23 11.75
N ILE A 271 -0.84 -3.52 10.88
CA ILE A 271 0.58 -3.19 11.09
C ILE A 271 0.81 -1.69 10.93
N CYS A 272 1.43 -1.07 11.94
CA CYS A 272 2.00 0.26 11.86
C CYS A 272 3.50 0.14 11.56
N TYR A 273 3.92 0.57 10.36
CA TYR A 273 5.31 0.45 9.92
C TYR A 273 5.82 1.71 9.23
N LYS A 274 7.15 1.82 9.16
CA LYS A 274 7.88 2.77 8.31
C LYS A 274 8.73 1.99 7.30
N SER A 275 8.93 2.56 6.12
CA SER A 275 9.81 1.98 5.10
C SER A 275 11.03 2.87 4.86
N VAL A 276 12.19 2.24 4.65
CA VAL A 276 13.42 2.92 4.22
C VAL A 276 13.73 2.46 2.79
N PRO A 277 13.74 3.36 1.79
CA PRO A 277 14.00 2.98 0.41
C PRO A 277 15.41 2.42 0.19
N ALA A 278 15.55 1.44 -0.73
CA ALA A 278 16.85 0.89 -1.17
C ALA A 278 17.92 1.96 -1.41
N LYS A 279 17.58 3.07 -2.06
CA LYS A 279 18.54 4.12 -2.43
C LYS A 279 19.30 4.70 -1.23
N PHE A 280 18.66 4.78 -0.06
CA PHE A 280 19.33 5.23 1.16
C PHE A 280 20.32 4.19 1.69
N LEU A 281 19.97 2.90 1.58
CA LEU A 281 20.80 1.78 2.05
C LEU A 281 21.95 1.45 1.08
N GLN A 282 21.74 1.64 -0.23
CA GLN A 282 22.80 1.50 -1.24
C GLN A 282 23.94 2.48 -1.01
N GLY A 283 23.65 3.67 -0.48
CA GLY A 283 24.69 4.62 -0.05
C GLY A 283 25.59 4.08 1.09
N GLN A 284 25.17 3.01 1.77
CA GLN A 284 25.90 2.32 2.83
C GLN A 284 26.49 0.98 2.37
N GLY A 285 26.27 0.58 1.11
CA GLY A 285 26.77 -0.67 0.54
C GLY A 285 25.82 -1.87 0.63
N ASP A 286 24.57 -1.68 1.08
CA ASP A 286 23.60 -2.77 1.16
C ASP A 286 22.85 -3.00 -0.17
N ASP A 287 22.80 -4.26 -0.63
CA ASP A 287 22.02 -4.68 -1.81
C ASP A 287 20.71 -5.37 -1.42
N VAL A 288 19.78 -4.59 -0.89
CA VAL A 288 18.45 -5.02 -0.44
C VAL A 288 17.36 -4.14 -1.07
N TRP A 289 16.10 -4.57 -0.99
CA TRP A 289 14.97 -3.73 -1.41
C TRP A 289 14.80 -2.47 -0.54
N GLY A 290 15.16 -2.57 0.73
CA GLY A 290 14.90 -1.55 1.72
C GLY A 290 14.75 -2.14 3.12
N ASP A 291 14.37 -1.28 4.06
CA ASP A 291 13.87 -1.71 5.36
C ASP A 291 12.35 -1.58 5.41
N ILE A 292 11.71 -2.51 6.12
CA ILE A 292 10.35 -2.36 6.61
C ILE A 292 10.40 -2.56 8.12
N ILE A 293 10.27 -1.47 8.85
CA ILE A 293 10.41 -1.44 10.30
C ILE A 293 9.01 -1.33 10.91
N VAL A 294 8.61 -2.34 11.67
CA VAL A 294 7.33 -2.37 12.37
C VAL A 294 7.50 -1.64 13.71
N ASP A 295 6.62 -0.70 13.98
CA ASP A 295 6.55 0.02 15.26
C ASP A 295 5.60 -0.70 16.23
N ARG A 296 4.42 -1.06 15.74
CA ARG A 296 3.41 -1.80 16.49
C ARG A 296 2.47 -2.56 15.54
N TYR A 297 1.84 -3.60 16.03
CA TYR A 297 0.87 -4.37 15.27
C TYR A 297 -0.24 -4.92 16.18
N ILE A 298 -1.36 -5.30 15.58
CA ILE A 298 -2.44 -6.04 16.26
C ILE A 298 -2.12 -7.52 16.12
N ASP A 299 -1.92 -8.19 17.25
CA ASP A 299 -1.59 -9.61 17.25
C ASP A 299 -2.84 -10.50 17.09
N PRO A 300 -2.69 -11.83 16.98
CA PRO A 300 -3.83 -12.73 16.83
C PRO A 300 -4.83 -12.68 17.99
N ASP A 301 -4.37 -12.30 19.18
CA ASP A 301 -5.17 -12.15 20.40
C ASP A 301 -5.91 -10.80 20.43
N GLY A 302 -5.69 -9.94 19.44
CA GLY A 302 -6.35 -8.65 19.26
C GLY A 302 -5.69 -7.53 20.06
N GLU A 303 -4.52 -7.81 20.65
CA GLU A 303 -3.78 -6.87 21.47
C GLU A 303 -2.79 -6.09 20.61
N ILE A 304 -2.55 -4.82 20.99
CA ILE A 304 -1.54 -4.00 20.33
C ILE A 304 -0.18 -4.34 20.93
N VAL A 305 0.69 -4.95 20.13
CA VAL A 305 2.05 -5.31 20.49
C VAL A 305 3.02 -4.28 19.92
N MET A 306 3.96 -3.82 20.75
CA MET A 306 5.07 -2.96 20.34
C MET A 306 6.26 -3.80 19.86
N CYS A 307 6.96 -3.34 18.83
CA CYS A 307 8.11 -4.02 18.24
C CYS A 307 9.45 -3.35 18.52
#